data_AF-A0A7Y2NR17-F1
#
_entry.id   AF-A0A7Y2NR17-F1
#
_cell.length_a   1.000
_cell.length_b   1.000
_cell.length_c   1.000
_cell.angle_alpha   90.00
_cell.angle_beta   90.00
_cell.angle_gamma   90.00
#
_symmetry.space_group_name_H-M   'P 1'
#
loop_
_entity.id
_entity.type
_entity.pdbx_description
1 polymer ?
#
loop_
_entity_poly.entity_id
_entity_poly.type
_entity_poly.pdbx_seq_one_letter_code
_entity_poly.pdbx_strand_id
1 'polypeptide(L)'
;MYYVSRLLVFLWVMVLVLSCKSNETKAIDCIDQVIKLDDSLGKKRNFDCVELSLSKTIINYTDVINSIDFSTCPDEFTTAFKSHIEAWKNMIEVTDNHDTLRGEMHDLFDSIEHTKDSLQFKIYLNAIWSTWADVEKAMEFNR
;
A
#
# COMPACT_ATOMS: atom_id res chain seq x y z
N MET A 1 -34.82 -5.51 46.95
CA MET A 1 -34.02 -6.24 45.93
C MET A 1 -33.75 -5.32 44.74
N TYR A 2 -32.65 -4.53 44.75
CA TYR A 2 -32.27 -3.67 43.60
C TYR A 2 -30.75 -3.61 43.34
N TYR A 3 -29.93 -4.39 44.08
CA TYR A 3 -28.47 -4.26 44.03
C TYR A 3 -27.79 -5.07 42.90
N VAL A 4 -28.46 -6.06 42.32
CA VAL A 4 -27.85 -6.97 41.32
C VAL A 4 -27.73 -6.32 39.92
N SER A 5 -28.55 -5.31 39.63
CA SER A 5 -28.61 -4.70 38.29
C SER A 5 -27.46 -3.74 37.98
N ARG A 6 -26.79 -3.16 39.00
CA ARG A 6 -25.69 -2.20 38.78
C ARG A 6 -24.35 -2.89 38.50
N LEU A 7 -24.08 -4.04 39.12
CA LEU A 7 -22.80 -4.77 38.92
C LEU A 7 -22.67 -5.34 37.50
N LEU A 8 -23.77 -5.84 36.93
CA LEU A 8 -23.79 -6.40 35.57
C LEU A 8 -23.55 -5.33 34.48
N VAL A 9 -24.04 -4.10 34.70
CA VAL A 9 -23.82 -2.96 33.80
C VAL A 9 -22.34 -2.54 33.82
N PHE A 10 -21.72 -2.49 35.00
CA PHE A 10 -20.28 -2.17 35.12
C PHE A 10 -19.38 -3.25 34.50
N LEU A 11 -19.74 -4.53 34.60
CA LEU A 11 -18.99 -5.61 33.94
C LEU A 11 -19.08 -5.55 32.41
N TRP A 12 -20.24 -5.20 31.85
CA TRP A 12 -20.41 -5.01 30.41
C TRP A 12 -19.63 -3.81 29.86
N VAL A 13 -19.59 -2.70 30.60
CA VAL A 13 -18.82 -1.52 30.19
C VAL A 13 -17.30 -1.80 30.22
N MET A 14 -16.80 -2.57 31.19
CA MET A 14 -15.37 -2.95 31.21
C MET A 14 -14.97 -3.87 30.05
N VAL A 15 -15.81 -4.82 29.65
CA VAL A 15 -15.52 -5.71 28.50
C VAL A 15 -15.46 -4.90 27.19
N LEU A 16 -16.35 -3.92 27.02
CA LEU A 16 -16.35 -3.04 25.84
C LEU A 16 -15.08 -2.18 25.76
N VAL A 17 -14.66 -1.57 26.88
CA VAL A 17 -13.47 -0.70 26.90
C VAL A 17 -12.17 -1.48 26.66
N LEU A 18 -12.07 -2.73 27.15
CA LEU A 18 -10.90 -3.58 26.92
C LEU A 18 -10.84 -4.11 25.48
N SER A 19 -11.99 -4.43 24.88
CA SER A 19 -12.06 -4.89 23.48
C SER A 19 -11.62 -3.79 22.51
N CYS A 20 -12.03 -2.54 22.72
CA CYS A 20 -11.65 -1.41 21.87
C CYS A 20 -10.14 -1.20 21.81
N LYS A 21 -9.45 -1.21 22.96
CA LYS A 21 -7.98 -1.04 22.99
C LYS A 21 -7.23 -2.12 22.23
N SER A 22 -7.70 -3.37 22.29
CA SER A 22 -7.03 -4.49 21.60
C SER A 22 -7.14 -4.44 20.08
N ASN A 23 -8.20 -3.82 19.54
CA ASN A 23 -8.39 -3.67 18.10
C ASN A 23 -7.56 -2.52 17.53
N GLU A 24 -7.45 -1.42 18.27
CA GLU A 24 -6.63 -0.25 17.90
C GLU A 24 -5.14 -0.62 17.78
N THR A 25 -4.59 -1.38 18.74
CA THR A 25 -3.19 -1.84 18.66
C THR A 25 -2.95 -2.75 17.45
N LYS A 26 -3.88 -3.67 17.15
CA LYS A 26 -3.75 -4.56 15.98
C LYS A 26 -3.81 -3.80 14.65
N ALA A 27 -4.62 -2.75 14.57
CA ALA A 27 -4.73 -1.91 13.39
C ALA A 27 -3.40 -1.17 13.10
N ILE A 28 -2.81 -0.55 14.12
CA ILE A 28 -1.51 0.13 14.03
C ILE A 28 -0.42 -0.87 13.62
N ASP A 29 -0.36 -2.03 14.28
CA ASP A 29 0.62 -3.07 13.98
C ASP A 29 0.49 -3.58 12.52
N CYS A 30 -0.74 -3.66 11.99
CA CYS A 30 -0.99 -4.05 10.60
C CYS A 30 -0.42 -3.00 9.63
N ILE A 31 -0.78 -1.73 9.82
CA ILE A 31 -0.29 -0.62 8.97
C ILE A 31 1.24 -0.60 8.94
N ASP A 32 1.88 -0.65 10.11
CA ASP A 32 3.34 -0.61 10.20
C ASP A 32 4.01 -1.79 9.49
N GLN A 33 3.42 -2.99 9.56
CA GLN A 33 3.92 -4.16 8.83
C GLN A 33 3.80 -3.99 7.31
N VAL A 34 2.64 -3.51 6.82
CA VAL A 34 2.43 -3.27 5.38
C VAL A 34 3.41 -2.24 4.86
N ILE A 35 3.54 -1.09 5.54
CA ILE A 35 4.42 0.00 5.11
C ILE A 35 5.90 -0.41 5.15
N LYS A 36 6.31 -1.16 6.16
CA LYS A 36 7.69 -1.67 6.24
C LYS A 36 8.00 -2.64 5.08
N LEU A 37 7.05 -3.51 4.73
CA LEU A 37 7.21 -4.41 3.61
C LEU A 37 7.25 -3.64 2.27
N ASP A 38 6.37 -2.66 2.11
CA ASP A 38 6.36 -1.77 0.95
C ASP A 38 7.69 -1.04 0.76
N ASP A 39 8.22 -0.39 1.80
CA ASP A 39 9.52 0.30 1.73
C ASP A 39 10.65 -0.64 1.30
N SER A 40 10.68 -1.85 1.88
CA SER A 40 11.68 -2.86 1.51
C SER A 40 11.54 -3.31 0.04
N LEU A 41 10.31 -3.53 -0.42
CA LEU A 41 10.06 -4.00 -1.79
C LEU A 41 10.21 -2.88 -2.82
N GLY A 42 9.87 -1.64 -2.48
CA GLY A 42 10.06 -0.45 -3.31
C GLY A 42 11.54 -0.20 -3.59
N LYS A 43 12.40 -0.30 -2.56
CA LYS A 43 13.87 -0.25 -2.73
C LYS A 43 14.36 -1.35 -3.66
N LYS A 44 13.88 -2.58 -3.47
CA LYS A 44 14.24 -3.71 -4.33
C LYS A 44 13.80 -3.47 -5.77
N ARG A 45 12.54 -3.07 -5.99
CA ARG A 45 11.94 -2.78 -7.30
C ARG A 45 12.74 -1.71 -8.05
N ASN A 46 13.17 -0.66 -7.36
CA ASN A 46 13.94 0.43 -7.96
C ASN A 46 15.30 -0.04 -8.49
N PHE A 47 15.94 -1.00 -7.81
CA PHE A 47 17.25 -1.53 -8.19
C PHE A 47 17.17 -2.70 -9.17
N ASP A 48 16.19 -3.61 -9.04
CA ASP A 48 16.08 -4.82 -9.86
C ASP A 48 15.97 -4.54 -11.38
N CYS A 49 15.61 -3.30 -11.76
CA CYS A 49 15.51 -2.85 -13.14
C CYS A 49 16.86 -2.85 -13.88
N VAL A 50 17.99 -3.03 -13.17
CA VAL A 50 19.31 -3.24 -13.78
C VAL A 50 19.41 -4.60 -14.49
N GLU A 51 18.70 -5.62 -14.00
CA GLU A 51 18.69 -6.98 -14.56
C GLU A 51 17.36 -7.32 -15.26
N LEU A 52 16.25 -6.91 -14.66
CA LEU A 52 14.89 -7.22 -15.12
C LEU A 52 14.28 -6.03 -15.89
N SER A 53 13.29 -6.30 -16.75
CA SER A 53 12.50 -5.22 -17.33
C SER A 53 11.70 -4.50 -16.25
N LEU A 54 11.41 -3.22 -16.48
CA LEU A 54 10.61 -2.40 -15.58
C LEU A 54 9.22 -3.00 -15.33
N SER A 55 8.57 -3.54 -16.37
CA SER A 55 7.30 -4.26 -16.20
C SER A 55 7.44 -5.48 -15.30
N LYS A 56 8.52 -6.26 -15.45
CA LYS A 56 8.75 -7.45 -14.63
C LYS A 56 9.04 -7.12 -13.18
N THR A 57 9.77 -6.03 -12.89
CA THR A 57 10.00 -5.59 -11.50
C THR A 57 8.70 -5.11 -10.85
N ILE A 58 7.84 -4.41 -11.58
CA ILE A 58 6.51 -4.00 -11.11
C ILE A 58 5.61 -5.21 -10.84
N ILE A 59 5.59 -6.21 -11.75
CA ILE A 59 4.84 -7.46 -11.52
C ILE A 59 5.33 -8.14 -10.25
N ASN A 60 6.64 -8.35 -10.10
CA ASN A 60 7.18 -9.00 -8.90
C ASN A 60 6.85 -8.23 -7.61
N TYR A 61 6.91 -6.90 -7.64
CA TYR A 61 6.51 -6.05 -6.51
C TYR A 61 5.02 -6.22 -6.17
N THR A 62 4.14 -6.07 -7.16
CA THR A 62 2.69 -6.12 -6.95
C THR A 62 2.18 -7.52 -6.58
N ASP A 63 2.81 -8.60 -7.07
CA ASP A 63 2.48 -9.98 -6.70
C ASP A 63 2.75 -10.24 -5.20
N VAL A 64 3.91 -9.81 -4.70
CA VAL A 64 4.25 -9.97 -3.28
C VAL A 64 3.32 -9.14 -2.41
N ILE A 65 3.09 -7.87 -2.78
CA ILE A 65 2.22 -6.99 -2.00
C ILE A 65 0.76 -7.50 -1.99
N ASN A 66 0.25 -8.04 -3.09
CA ASN A 66 -1.11 -8.60 -3.15
C ASN A 66 -1.29 -9.85 -2.28
N SER A 67 -0.20 -10.49 -1.84
CA SER A 67 -0.24 -11.64 -0.94
C SER A 67 -0.33 -11.27 0.54
N ILE A 68 -0.25 -9.97 0.87
CA ILE A 68 -0.34 -9.48 2.25
C ILE A 68 -1.75 -9.73 2.82
N ASP A 69 -1.80 -10.14 4.08
CA ASP A 69 -3.05 -10.20 4.83
C ASP A 69 -3.40 -8.82 5.42
N PHE A 70 -4.53 -8.26 4.97
CA PHE A 70 -5.08 -7.00 5.44
C PHE A 70 -6.18 -7.18 6.49
N SER A 71 -6.45 -8.40 6.96
CA SER A 71 -7.61 -8.73 7.82
C SER A 71 -7.68 -7.92 9.12
N THR A 72 -6.54 -7.43 9.61
CA THR A 72 -6.45 -6.59 10.81
C THR A 72 -6.21 -5.12 10.53
N CYS A 73 -6.11 -4.71 9.27
CA CYS A 73 -5.90 -3.33 8.88
C CYS A 73 -7.24 -2.57 8.83
N PRO A 74 -7.25 -1.25 9.08
CA PRO A 74 -8.43 -0.42 8.86
C PRO A 74 -8.93 -0.50 7.41
N ASP A 75 -10.24 -0.38 7.20
CA ASP A 75 -10.87 -0.50 5.88
C ASP A 75 -10.41 0.64 4.95
N GLU A 76 -10.27 1.86 5.48
CA GLU A 76 -9.79 3.02 4.73
C GLU A 76 -8.36 2.82 4.24
N PHE A 77 -7.47 2.34 5.13
CA PHE A 77 -6.09 2.03 4.77
C PHE A 77 -6.03 0.90 3.73
N THR A 78 -6.78 -0.18 3.95
CA THR A 78 -6.84 -1.33 3.04
C THR A 78 -7.30 -0.90 1.65
N THR A 79 -8.32 -0.04 1.58
CA THR A 79 -8.86 0.48 0.31
C THR A 79 -7.87 1.39 -0.40
N ALA A 80 -7.25 2.33 0.32
CA ALA A 80 -6.24 3.22 -0.23
C ALA A 80 -5.03 2.43 -0.76
N PHE A 81 -4.53 1.49 0.03
CA PHE A 81 -3.36 0.69 -0.32
C PHE A 81 -3.62 -0.25 -1.51
N LYS A 82 -4.80 -0.88 -1.58
CA LYS A 82 -5.20 -1.65 -2.77
C LYS A 82 -5.30 -0.79 -4.03
N SER A 83 -5.81 0.43 -3.90
CA SER A 83 -5.85 1.38 -5.02
C SER A 83 -4.44 1.76 -5.48
N HIS A 84 -3.49 1.91 -4.54
CA HIS A 84 -2.09 2.16 -4.87
C HIS A 84 -1.43 0.99 -5.63
N ILE A 85 -1.72 -0.25 -5.23
CA ILE A 85 -1.24 -1.45 -5.95
C ILE A 85 -1.77 -1.49 -7.38
N GLU A 86 -3.06 -1.20 -7.58
CA GLU A 86 -3.64 -1.16 -8.93
C GLU A 86 -3.04 -0.04 -9.78
N ALA A 87 -2.72 1.12 -9.19
CA ALA A 87 -2.02 2.19 -9.91
C ALA A 87 -0.63 1.73 -10.42
N TRP A 88 0.11 0.97 -9.62
CA TRP A 88 1.34 0.31 -10.07
C TRP A 88 1.10 -0.71 -11.17
N LYS A 89 0.05 -1.53 -11.08
CA LYS A 89 -0.26 -2.53 -12.13
C LYS A 89 -0.60 -1.87 -13.46
N ASN A 90 -1.29 -0.73 -13.45
CA ASN A 90 -1.58 0.02 -14.68
C ASN A 90 -0.31 0.52 -15.39
N MET A 91 0.76 0.85 -14.64
CA MET A 91 2.05 1.25 -15.21
C MET A 91 2.68 0.14 -16.08
N ILE A 92 2.33 -1.13 -15.87
CA ILE A 92 2.81 -2.25 -16.68
C ILE A 92 2.48 -2.03 -18.16
N GLU A 93 1.29 -1.51 -18.48
CA GLU A 93 0.84 -1.30 -19.87
C GLU A 93 1.81 -0.42 -20.68
N VAL A 94 2.35 0.63 -20.07
CA VAL A 94 3.34 1.51 -20.71
C VAL A 94 4.71 0.86 -20.70
N THR A 95 5.12 0.30 -19.56
CA THR A 95 6.49 -0.17 -19.37
C THR A 95 6.80 -1.46 -20.14
N ASP A 96 5.79 -2.25 -20.52
CA ASP A 96 5.95 -3.40 -21.41
C ASP A 96 6.39 -3.00 -22.84
N ASN A 97 6.10 -1.77 -23.28
CA ASN A 97 6.60 -1.25 -24.57
C ASN A 97 8.11 -0.93 -24.54
N HIS A 98 8.74 -1.05 -23.37
CA HIS A 98 10.14 -0.71 -23.12
C HIS A 98 10.89 -1.88 -22.44
N ASP A 99 10.54 -3.11 -22.82
CA ASP A 99 11.05 -4.36 -22.23
C ASP A 99 12.59 -4.54 -22.30
N THR A 100 13.28 -3.81 -23.18
CA THR A 100 14.75 -3.80 -23.31
C THR A 100 15.46 -2.77 -22.44
N LEU A 101 14.75 -1.80 -21.84
CA LEU A 101 15.39 -0.77 -20.99
C LEU A 101 15.93 -1.38 -19.70
N ARG A 102 17.16 -1.04 -19.33
CA ARG A 102 17.84 -1.48 -18.09
C ARG A 102 18.52 -0.30 -17.43
N GLY A 103 18.55 -0.30 -16.10
CA GLY A 103 19.07 0.80 -15.28
C GLY A 103 18.30 0.91 -13.98
N GLU A 104 18.62 1.90 -13.15
CA GLU A 104 17.76 2.20 -12.01
C GLU A 104 16.41 2.76 -12.47
N MET A 105 15.34 2.48 -11.72
CA MET A 105 13.97 2.87 -12.13
C MET A 105 13.82 4.35 -12.47
N HIS A 106 14.52 5.24 -11.76
CA HIS A 106 14.44 6.67 -12.01
C HIS A 106 15.04 7.06 -13.38
N ASP A 107 16.18 6.48 -13.76
CA ASP A 107 16.77 6.67 -15.10
C ASP A 107 15.84 6.14 -16.21
N LEU A 108 15.16 5.02 -15.93
CA LEU A 108 14.20 4.45 -16.86
C LEU A 108 12.97 5.33 -17.02
N PHE A 109 12.48 5.92 -15.94
CA PHE A 109 11.37 6.87 -15.97
C PHE A 109 11.74 8.10 -16.81
N ASP A 110 12.90 8.70 -16.57
CA ASP A 110 13.42 9.81 -17.36
C ASP A 110 13.51 9.45 -18.85
N SER A 111 13.97 8.24 -19.17
CA SER A 111 14.04 7.75 -20.55
C SER A 111 12.66 7.65 -21.21
N ILE A 112 11.66 7.12 -20.51
CA ILE A 112 10.29 6.95 -21.03
C ILE A 112 9.63 8.32 -21.27
N GLU A 113 9.93 9.33 -20.45
CA GLU A 113 9.40 10.69 -20.63
C GLU A 113 9.76 11.34 -21.96
N HIS A 114 10.82 10.87 -22.62
CA HIS A 114 11.28 11.36 -23.92
C HIS A 114 10.80 10.50 -25.11
N THR A 115 9.93 9.52 -24.86
CA THR A 115 9.36 8.65 -25.90
C THR A 115 7.96 9.08 -26.32
N LYS A 116 7.38 8.37 -27.30
CA LYS A 116 5.98 8.53 -27.70
C LYS A 116 4.99 8.16 -26.59
N ASP A 117 5.41 7.35 -25.61
CA ASP A 117 4.56 6.81 -24.54
C ASP A 117 4.51 7.74 -23.30
N SER A 118 5.25 8.86 -23.35
CA SER A 118 5.40 9.86 -22.27
C SER A 118 4.07 10.36 -21.68
N LEU A 119 3.05 10.59 -22.51
CA LEU A 119 1.76 11.06 -22.02
C LEU A 119 1.09 10.01 -21.11
N GLN A 120 1.02 8.77 -21.57
CA GLN A 120 0.39 7.69 -20.81
C GLN A 120 1.22 7.35 -19.57
N PHE A 121 2.55 7.36 -19.70
CA PHE A 121 3.47 7.23 -18.56
C PHE A 121 3.16 8.24 -17.46
N LYS A 122 3.03 9.53 -17.80
CA LYS A 122 2.74 10.61 -16.84
C LYS A 122 1.37 10.45 -16.17
N ILE A 123 0.36 9.99 -16.91
CA ILE A 123 -0.96 9.68 -16.34
C ILE A 123 -0.83 8.62 -15.24
N TYR A 124 -0.12 7.52 -15.51
CA TYR A 124 0.06 6.45 -14.54
C TYR A 124 0.99 6.84 -13.38
N LEU A 125 2.06 7.58 -13.64
CA LEU A 125 2.94 8.07 -12.60
C LEU A 125 2.19 9.01 -11.64
N ASN A 126 1.36 9.92 -12.16
CA ASN A 126 0.52 10.78 -11.34
C ASN A 126 -0.51 9.99 -10.52
N ALA A 127 -1.09 8.92 -11.07
CA ALA A 127 -2.00 8.05 -10.33
C ALA A 127 -1.31 7.33 -9.17
N ILE A 128 -0.07 6.87 -9.35
CA ILE A 128 0.75 6.29 -8.28
C ILE A 128 0.96 7.30 -7.14
N TRP A 129 1.34 8.54 -7.47
CA TRP A 129 1.51 9.59 -6.45
C TRP A 129 0.20 9.98 -5.77
N SER A 130 -0.88 10.10 -6.52
CA SER A 130 -2.20 10.44 -5.97
C SER A 130 -2.69 9.37 -4.99
N THR A 131 -2.56 8.10 -5.36
CA THR A 131 -2.98 6.99 -4.49
C THR A 131 -2.08 6.84 -3.26
N TRP A 132 -0.80 7.21 -3.36
CA TRP A 132 0.08 7.26 -2.19
C TRP A 132 -0.37 8.35 -1.19
N ALA A 133 -0.78 9.52 -1.66
CA ALA A 133 -1.32 10.57 -0.79
C ALA A 133 -2.57 10.09 -0.01
N ASP A 134 -3.41 9.25 -0.64
CA ASP A 134 -4.55 8.64 0.04
C ASP A 134 -4.12 7.62 1.11
N VAL A 135 -3.04 6.86 0.85
CA VAL A 135 -2.41 5.97 1.84
C VAL A 135 -1.90 6.78 3.04
N GLU A 136 -1.17 7.87 2.79
CA GLU A 136 -0.65 8.76 3.84
C GLU A 136 -1.77 9.31 4.71
N LYS A 137 -2.83 9.82 4.07
CA LYS A 137 -4.01 10.31 4.77
C LYS A 137 -4.68 9.22 5.62
N ALA A 138 -4.76 7.99 5.11
CA ALA A 138 -5.30 6.86 5.85
C ALA A 138 -4.41 6.46 7.04
N MET A 139 -3.08 6.58 6.92
CA MET A 139 -2.16 6.35 8.03
C MET A 139 -2.32 7.41 9.13
N GLU A 140 -2.47 8.68 8.78
CA GLU A 140 -2.65 9.77 9.75
C GLU A 140 -3.95 9.66 10.55
N PHE A 141 -5.03 9.19 9.92
CA PHE A 141 -6.32 9.00 10.62
C PHE A 141 -6.29 7.88 11.67
N ASN A 142 -5.36 6.93 11.53
CA ASN A 142 -5.26 5.74 12.37
C ASN A 142 -4.09 5.79 13.37
N ARG A 143 -3.46 6.95 13.54
CA ARG A 143 -2.40 7.24 14.52
C ARG A 143 -2.89 8.17 15.61
#